data_AF-A0A851IG11-F1
#
_entry.id   AF-A0A851IG11-F1
#
_cell.length_a   1.000
_cell.length_b   1.000
_cell.length_c   1.000
_cell.angle_alpha   90.00
_cell.angle_beta   90.00
_cell.angle_gamma   90.00
#
_symmetry.space_group_name_H-M   'P 1'
#
loop_
_entity.id
_entity.type
_entity.pdbx_description
1 polymer ?
#
loop_
_entity_poly.entity_id
_entity_poly.type
_entity_poly.pdbx_seq_one_letter_code
_entity_poly.pdbx_strand_id
1 'polypeptide(L)'
;MENKSFYLFAGVNGVGKTTLFNAMNGNVKKSFRINSDEIVREIGKWNSEIDQVKAAKIAVGLRNECMEKGNSFNEETTLTGKTILKLIDKAREKNYKLHLFYVGVGSPDISKERIKKRVADGGHHIPNEVVDKRYEESLKNFEKILEKFDNVVVYDNSVRFRTLLRIIDKKVIKISDDLPEWMENTIN
;
A
#
# COMPACT_ATOMS: atom_id res chain seq x y z
N MET A 1 -6.57 25.26 9.65
CA MET A 1 -6.09 23.94 10.10
C MET A 1 -5.40 23.27 8.92
N GLU A 2 -4.16 22.83 9.06
CA GLU A 2 -3.54 22.02 8.00
C GLU A 2 -4.37 20.74 7.80
N ASN A 3 -4.73 20.44 6.55
CA ASN A 3 -5.50 19.25 6.20
C ASN A 3 -4.61 18.00 6.36
N LYS A 4 -4.75 17.32 7.50
CA LYS A 4 -4.05 16.07 7.77
C LYS A 4 -4.46 14.96 6.81
N SER A 5 -3.47 14.27 6.25
CA SER A 5 -3.66 13.30 5.18
C SER A 5 -3.01 11.97 5.53
N PHE A 6 -3.71 10.88 5.24
CA PHE A 6 -3.18 9.52 5.30
C PHE A 6 -3.01 9.01 3.88
N TYR A 7 -1.76 8.72 3.50
CA TYR A 7 -1.41 8.22 2.18
C TYR A 7 -1.09 6.73 2.26
N LEU A 8 -1.91 5.91 1.62
CA LEU A 8 -1.74 4.46 1.61
C LEU A 8 -1.25 3.99 0.25
N PHE A 9 -0.10 3.32 0.23
CA PHE A 9 0.41 2.62 -0.94
C PHE A 9 0.06 1.14 -0.81
N ALA A 10 -0.79 0.62 -1.69
CA ALA A 10 -1.38 -0.71 -1.57
C ALA A 10 -1.11 -1.57 -2.81
N GLY A 11 -1.19 -2.88 -2.62
CA GLY A 11 -0.89 -3.91 -3.63
C GLY A 11 0.12 -4.93 -3.09
N VAL A 12 0.22 -6.12 -3.68
CA VAL A 12 1.09 -7.18 -3.12
C VAL A 12 2.58 -6.83 -3.14
N ASN A 13 3.42 -7.63 -2.49
CA ASN A 13 4.87 -7.46 -2.59
C ASN A 13 5.31 -7.52 -4.08
N GLY A 14 6.46 -6.95 -4.46
CA GLY A 14 6.95 -7.05 -5.85
C GLY A 14 6.23 -6.18 -6.91
N VAL A 15 5.05 -5.61 -6.62
CA VAL A 15 4.31 -4.80 -7.61
C VAL A 15 4.89 -3.41 -7.87
N GLY A 16 5.81 -2.91 -7.02
CA GLY A 16 6.49 -1.63 -7.21
C GLY A 16 6.03 -0.47 -6.31
N LYS A 17 5.34 -0.73 -5.19
CA LYS A 17 4.89 0.30 -4.24
C LYS A 17 6.01 1.25 -3.78
N THR A 18 7.15 0.71 -3.37
CA THR A 18 8.31 1.52 -2.95
C THR A 18 8.87 2.36 -4.09
N THR A 19 8.91 1.83 -5.31
CA THR A 19 9.31 2.58 -6.52
C THR A 19 8.35 3.75 -6.74
N LEU A 20 7.05 3.52 -6.62
CA LEU A 20 6.03 4.56 -6.73
C LEU A 20 6.23 5.66 -5.66
N PHE A 21 6.38 5.27 -4.38
CA PHE A 21 6.64 6.22 -3.30
C PHE A 21 7.91 7.05 -3.54
N ASN A 22 8.98 6.44 -4.06
CA ASN A 22 10.22 7.14 -4.34
C ASN A 22 10.10 8.17 -5.47
N ALA A 23 9.19 7.95 -6.42
CA ALA A 23 8.90 8.90 -7.49
C ALA A 23 7.93 10.03 -7.06
N MET A 24 7.29 9.93 -5.90
CA MET A 24 6.34 10.94 -5.42
C MET A 24 7.03 12.19 -4.86
N ASN A 25 6.34 13.33 -4.99
CA ASN A 25 6.79 14.64 -4.51
C ASN A 25 5.73 15.32 -3.63
N GLY A 26 6.08 16.45 -3.01
CA GLY A 26 5.13 17.28 -2.26
C GLY A 26 4.72 16.68 -0.90
N ASN A 27 3.48 16.91 -0.49
CA ASN A 27 3.00 16.60 0.87
C ASN A 27 3.06 15.11 1.22
N VAL A 28 2.86 14.21 0.26
CA VAL A 28 3.01 12.77 0.49
C VAL A 28 4.45 12.41 0.87
N LYS A 29 5.45 13.00 0.20
CA LYS A 29 6.87 12.73 0.46
C LYS A 29 7.34 13.36 1.78
N LYS A 30 6.75 14.50 2.15
CA LYS A 30 7.00 15.20 3.42
C LYS A 30 6.26 14.59 4.62
N SER A 31 5.26 13.74 4.37
CA SER A 31 4.49 13.09 5.43
C SER A 31 5.35 12.05 6.17
N PHE A 32 5.01 11.78 7.43
CA PHE A 32 5.76 10.83 8.25
C PHE A 32 5.66 9.41 7.67
N ARG A 33 6.79 8.77 7.36
CA ARG A 33 6.81 7.43 6.77
C ARG A 33 6.79 6.36 7.85
N ILE A 34 5.76 5.52 7.84
CA ILE A 34 5.62 4.39 8.76
C ILE A 34 5.66 3.12 7.90
N ASN A 35 6.84 2.48 7.83
CA ASN A 35 7.00 1.24 7.08
C ASN A 35 7.63 0.17 7.98
N SER A 36 6.86 -0.88 8.30
CA SER A 36 7.31 -1.98 9.15
C SER A 36 8.57 -2.66 8.61
N ASP A 37 8.69 -2.77 7.29
CA ASP A 37 9.84 -3.37 6.63
C ASP A 37 11.13 -2.57 6.89
N GLU A 38 11.03 -1.24 6.82
CA GLU A 38 12.15 -0.33 7.10
C GLU A 38 12.50 -0.34 8.59
N ILE A 39 11.49 -0.34 9.47
CA ILE A 39 11.68 -0.41 10.91
C ILE A 39 12.40 -1.72 11.30
N VAL A 40 12.00 -2.88 10.77
CA VAL A 40 12.69 -4.15 11.04
C VAL A 40 14.14 -4.08 10.61
N ARG A 41 14.43 -3.51 9.43
CA ARG A 41 15.79 -3.36 8.92
C ARG A 41 16.67 -2.47 9.82
N GLU A 42 16.08 -1.47 10.45
CA GLU A 42 16.80 -0.56 11.36
C GLU A 42 17.09 -1.18 12.73
N ILE A 43 16.15 -1.96 13.27
CA ILE A 43 16.24 -2.42 14.67
C ILE A 43 16.71 -3.86 14.84
N GLY A 44 16.75 -4.67 13.77
CA GLY A 44 17.00 -6.10 13.93
C GLY A 44 17.08 -6.91 12.64
N LYS A 45 16.76 -8.20 12.76
CA LYS A 45 16.85 -9.15 11.65
C LYS A 45 15.46 -9.49 11.11
N TRP A 46 15.33 -9.45 9.80
CA TRP A 46 14.09 -9.78 9.12
C TRP A 46 13.55 -11.18 9.35
N ASN A 47 14.43 -12.17 9.52
CA ASN A 47 14.04 -13.55 9.81
C ASN A 47 13.78 -13.81 11.31
N SER A 48 13.85 -12.79 12.17
CA SER A 48 13.55 -12.88 13.60
C SER A 48 12.09 -12.51 13.83
N GLU A 49 11.27 -13.47 14.24
CA GLU A 49 9.87 -13.23 14.60
C GLU A 49 9.76 -12.20 15.74
N ILE A 50 10.67 -12.24 16.71
CA ILE A 50 10.73 -11.29 17.82
C ILE A 50 10.94 -9.86 17.30
N ASP A 51 11.83 -9.66 16.33
CA ASP A 51 12.10 -8.32 15.79
C ASP A 51 10.97 -7.83 14.88
N GLN A 52 10.32 -8.73 14.12
CA GLN A 52 9.10 -8.41 13.39
C GLN A 52 7.98 -7.94 14.33
N VAL A 53 7.77 -8.63 15.47
CA VAL A 53 6.79 -8.23 16.48
C VAL A 53 7.14 -6.88 17.11
N LYS A 54 8.42 -6.63 17.42
CA LYS A 54 8.87 -5.32 17.92
C LYS A 54 8.61 -4.21 16.91
N ALA A 55 8.96 -4.41 15.65
CA ALA A 55 8.73 -3.42 14.59
C ALA A 55 7.24 -3.14 14.37
N ALA A 56 6.39 -4.17 14.43
CA ALA A 56 4.95 -4.01 14.36
C ALA A 56 4.41 -3.15 15.52
N LYS A 57 4.91 -3.36 16.75
CA LYS A 57 4.56 -2.53 17.92
C LYS A 57 5.01 -1.08 17.75
N ILE A 58 6.22 -0.85 17.26
CA ILE A 58 6.74 0.49 16.96
C ILE A 58 5.86 1.18 15.91
N ALA A 59 5.54 0.50 14.81
CA ALA A 59 4.66 1.05 13.77
C ALA A 59 3.28 1.44 14.33
N VAL A 60 2.69 0.62 15.23
CA VAL A 60 1.43 0.95 15.90
C VAL A 60 1.58 2.20 16.79
N GLY A 61 2.67 2.31 17.55
CA GLY A 61 2.96 3.50 18.36
C GLY A 61 3.06 4.77 17.51
N LEU A 62 3.83 4.71 16.42
CA LEU A 62 4.01 5.84 15.50
C LEU A 62 2.69 6.26 14.82
N ARG A 63 1.85 5.29 14.44
CA ARG A 63 0.50 5.59 13.89
C ARG A 63 -0.35 6.33 14.91
N ASN A 64 -0.36 5.87 16.16
CA ASN A 64 -1.14 6.51 17.22
C ASN A 64 -0.63 7.93 17.49
N GLU A 65 0.69 8.11 17.59
CA GLU A 65 1.30 9.43 17.79
C GLU A 65 0.96 10.39 16.65
N CYS A 66 1.04 9.94 15.40
CA CYS A 66 0.64 10.76 14.24
C CYS A 66 -0.84 11.17 14.35
N MET A 67 -1.72 10.22 14.68
CA MET A 67 -3.16 10.47 14.82
C MET A 67 -3.50 11.41 15.99
N GLU A 68 -2.76 11.32 17.10
CA GLU A 68 -2.91 12.18 18.27
C GLU A 68 -2.45 13.61 17.97
N LYS A 69 -1.30 13.76 17.32
CA LYS A 69 -0.73 15.07 16.95
C LYS A 69 -1.40 15.68 15.71
N GLY A 70 -2.19 14.90 14.97
CA GLY A 70 -2.80 15.33 13.72
C GLY A 70 -1.81 15.43 12.56
N ASN A 71 -0.67 14.74 12.64
CA ASN A 71 0.36 14.75 11.60
C ASN A 71 -0.06 13.87 10.42
N SER A 72 0.24 14.33 9.20
CA SER A 72 0.09 13.50 8.00
C SER A 72 1.12 12.38 7.98
N PHE A 73 0.72 11.19 7.55
CA PHE A 73 1.61 10.03 7.47
C PHE A 73 1.33 9.17 6.23
N ASN A 74 2.31 8.35 5.85
CA ASN A 74 2.19 7.38 4.77
C ASN A 74 2.66 5.99 5.19
N GLU A 75 2.08 4.97 4.57
CA GLU A 75 2.44 3.57 4.81
C GLU A 75 2.29 2.73 3.53
N GLU A 76 3.11 1.69 3.40
CA GLU A 76 2.95 0.63 2.41
C GLU A 76 2.26 -0.58 3.02
N THR A 77 1.38 -1.21 2.25
CA THR A 77 0.67 -2.42 2.67
C THR A 77 0.50 -3.39 1.51
N THR A 78 0.40 -4.68 1.82
CA THR A 78 -0.13 -5.69 0.89
C THR A 78 -1.65 -5.60 0.73
N LEU A 79 -2.31 -4.80 1.58
CA LEU A 79 -3.76 -4.73 1.72
C LEU A 79 -4.38 -6.09 2.09
N THR A 80 -3.68 -6.82 2.96
CA THR A 80 -4.12 -8.10 3.50
C THR A 80 -4.23 -8.03 5.02
N GLY A 81 -5.14 -8.81 5.59
CA GLY A 81 -5.40 -8.84 7.01
C GLY A 81 -6.24 -7.68 7.54
N LYS A 82 -6.80 -7.88 8.73
CA LYS A 82 -7.79 -6.95 9.33
C LYS A 82 -7.17 -5.66 9.88
N THR A 83 -5.88 -5.66 10.19
CA THR A 83 -5.22 -4.52 10.85
C THR A 83 -5.21 -3.28 9.97
N ILE A 84 -4.91 -3.43 8.67
CA ILE A 84 -4.90 -2.30 7.74
C ILE A 84 -6.31 -1.75 7.49
N LEU A 85 -7.32 -2.62 7.42
CA LEU A 85 -8.72 -2.20 7.28
C LEU A 85 -9.17 -1.36 8.49
N LYS A 86 -8.84 -1.81 9.70
CA LYS A 86 -9.09 -1.04 10.93
C LYS A 86 -8.33 0.29 10.97
N LEU A 87 -7.11 0.34 10.42
CA LEU A 87 -6.34 1.58 10.35
C LEU A 87 -7.01 2.61 9.44
N ILE A 88 -7.52 2.17 8.28
CA ILE A 88 -8.26 3.02 7.35
C ILE A 88 -9.51 3.60 8.04
N ASP A 89 -10.28 2.77 8.73
CA ASP A 89 -11.48 3.21 9.45
C ASP A 89 -11.13 4.21 10.56
N LYS A 90 -10.10 3.92 11.37
CA LYS A 90 -9.62 4.82 12.43
C LYS A 90 -9.13 6.16 11.88
N ALA A 91 -8.42 6.17 10.75
CA ALA A 91 -7.96 7.40 10.11
C ALA A 91 -9.15 8.27 9.65
N ARG A 92 -10.18 7.64 9.08
CA ARG A 92 -11.44 8.31 8.68
C ARG A 92 -12.16 8.91 9.88
N GLU A 93 -12.33 8.15 10.96
CA GLU A 93 -12.93 8.63 12.22
C GLU A 93 -12.17 9.82 12.82
N LYS A 94 -10.86 9.86 12.62
CA LYS A 94 -10.00 10.97 13.03
C LYS A 94 -10.00 12.14 12.04
N ASN A 95 -10.86 12.16 11.01
CA ASN A 95 -10.95 13.21 10.00
C ASN A 95 -9.65 13.41 9.19
N TYR A 96 -8.96 12.33 8.85
CA TYR A 96 -7.90 12.37 7.85
C TYR A 96 -8.49 12.39 6.44
N LYS A 97 -7.90 13.20 5.56
CA LYS A 97 -8.11 13.03 4.12
C LYS A 97 -7.39 11.78 3.66
N LEU A 98 -8.11 10.85 3.05
CA LEU A 98 -7.59 9.54 2.68
C LEU A 98 -7.17 9.52 1.22
N HIS A 99 -5.93 9.11 0.98
CA HIS A 99 -5.35 8.97 -0.37
C HIS A 99 -4.87 7.54 -0.58
N LEU A 100 -5.40 6.87 -1.61
CA LEU A 100 -5.01 5.52 -2.00
C LEU A 100 -4.20 5.55 -3.28
N PHE A 101 -3.03 4.91 -3.25
CA PHE A 101 -2.24 4.56 -4.41
C PHE A 101 -2.20 3.03 -4.52
N TYR A 102 -3.11 2.45 -5.29
CA TYR A 102 -3.14 1.00 -5.51
C TYR A 102 -2.29 0.62 -6.72
N VAL A 103 -1.45 -0.40 -6.59
CA VAL A 103 -0.60 -0.91 -7.68
C VAL A 103 -0.88 -2.41 -7.88
N GLY A 104 -1.47 -2.74 -9.02
CA GLY A 104 -1.72 -4.10 -9.46
C GLY A 104 -0.75 -4.56 -10.55
N VAL A 105 -0.80 -5.86 -10.83
CA VAL A 105 -0.10 -6.53 -11.93
C VAL A 105 -1.01 -7.63 -12.48
N GLY A 106 -0.84 -8.00 -13.74
CA GLY A 106 -1.70 -8.95 -14.47
C GLY A 106 -1.71 -10.37 -13.91
N SER A 107 -0.67 -10.76 -13.17
CA SER A 107 -0.63 -12.06 -12.50
C SER A 107 0.25 -12.02 -11.26
N PRO A 108 0.02 -12.90 -10.26
CA PRO A 108 0.92 -13.04 -9.12
C PRO A 108 2.34 -13.47 -9.53
N ASP A 109 2.51 -14.11 -10.68
CA ASP A 109 3.83 -14.56 -11.17
C ASP A 109 4.76 -13.39 -11.47
N ILE A 110 4.26 -12.28 -12.01
CA ILE A 110 5.03 -11.04 -12.20
C ILE A 110 5.61 -10.56 -10.86
N SER A 111 4.82 -10.65 -9.79
CA SER A 111 5.26 -10.31 -8.44
C SER A 111 6.33 -11.28 -7.93
N LYS A 112 6.11 -12.60 -8.08
CA LYS A 112 7.06 -13.66 -7.67
C LYS A 112 8.41 -13.50 -8.36
N GLU A 113 8.42 -13.25 -9.68
CA GLU A 113 9.65 -13.03 -10.45
C GLU A 113 10.43 -11.81 -9.95
N ARG A 114 9.74 -10.70 -9.68
CA ARG A 114 10.36 -9.48 -9.14
C ARG A 114 10.88 -9.68 -7.73
N ILE A 115 10.17 -10.44 -6.88
CA ILE A 115 10.64 -10.81 -5.55
C ILE A 115 11.90 -11.67 -5.68
N LYS A 116 11.90 -12.69 -6.56
CA LYS A 116 13.06 -13.56 -6.80
C LYS A 116 14.28 -12.76 -7.24
N LYS A 117 14.13 -11.81 -8.17
CA LYS A 117 15.22 -10.92 -8.59
C LYS A 117 15.75 -10.09 -7.42
N ARG A 118 14.85 -9.46 -6.65
CA ARG A 118 15.23 -8.68 -5.47
C ARG A 118 15.94 -9.51 -4.40
N VAL A 119 15.58 -10.79 -4.23
CA VAL A 119 16.25 -11.71 -3.31
C VAL A 119 17.67 -12.01 -3.78
N ALA A 120 17.88 -12.20 -5.09
CA ALA A 120 19.22 -12.33 -5.64
C ALA A 120 20.09 -11.08 -5.38
N ASP A 121 19.46 -9.91 -5.30
CA ASP A 121 20.11 -8.64 -4.94
C ASP A 121 20.20 -8.39 -3.41
N GLY A 122 19.95 -9.42 -2.58
CA GLY A 122 20.06 -9.35 -1.11
C GLY A 122 18.79 -8.95 -0.37
N GLY A 123 17.64 -8.90 -1.05
CA GLY A 123 16.34 -8.63 -0.44
C GLY A 123 15.68 -9.85 0.22
N HIS A 124 14.51 -9.62 0.84
CA HIS A 124 13.79 -10.66 1.58
C HIS A 124 12.94 -11.57 0.68
N HIS A 125 13.01 -12.87 0.96
CA HIS A 125 12.23 -13.92 0.30
C HIS A 125 10.81 -14.00 0.87
N ILE A 126 9.84 -14.25 -0.01
CA ILE A 126 8.45 -14.49 0.35
C ILE A 126 8.01 -15.75 -0.38
N PRO A 127 7.44 -16.76 0.31
CA PRO A 127 6.97 -17.98 -0.35
C PRO A 127 5.92 -17.69 -1.43
N ASN A 128 5.97 -18.42 -2.55
CA ASN A 128 5.07 -18.20 -3.69
C ASN A 128 3.60 -18.33 -3.31
N GLU A 129 3.25 -19.35 -2.51
CA GLU A 129 1.90 -19.58 -1.98
C GLU A 129 1.37 -18.40 -1.15
N VAL A 130 2.26 -17.71 -0.43
CA VAL A 130 1.92 -16.50 0.33
C VAL A 130 1.66 -15.34 -0.62
N VAL A 131 2.42 -15.23 -1.71
CA VAL A 131 2.18 -14.22 -2.75
C VAL A 131 0.83 -14.46 -3.44
N ASP A 132 0.50 -15.69 -3.79
CA ASP A 132 -0.77 -16.07 -4.42
C ASP A 132 -1.96 -15.71 -3.54
N LYS A 133 -1.93 -16.16 -2.27
CA LYS A 133 -2.98 -15.82 -1.30
C LYS A 133 -3.12 -14.32 -1.12
N ARG A 134 -1.99 -13.60 -1.02
CA ARG A 134 -2.01 -12.14 -0.85
C ARG A 134 -2.56 -11.44 -2.08
N TYR A 135 -2.35 -11.96 -3.28
CA TYR A 135 -2.82 -11.37 -4.53
C TYR A 135 -4.35 -11.33 -4.56
N GLU A 136 -4.99 -12.47 -4.35
CA GLU A 136 -6.44 -12.54 -4.29
C GLU A 136 -7.04 -11.72 -3.14
N GLU A 137 -6.45 -11.82 -1.94
CA GLU A 137 -6.94 -11.10 -0.77
C GLU A 137 -6.80 -9.58 -0.94
N SER A 138 -5.71 -9.12 -1.54
CA SER A 138 -5.47 -7.71 -1.82
C SER A 138 -6.52 -7.13 -2.78
N LEU A 139 -6.86 -7.84 -3.84
CA LEU A 139 -7.89 -7.42 -4.81
C LEU A 139 -9.28 -7.37 -4.15
N LYS A 140 -9.66 -8.43 -3.43
CA LYS A 140 -10.92 -8.49 -2.67
C LYS A 140 -11.04 -7.36 -1.64
N ASN A 141 -9.94 -6.98 -1.01
CA ASN A 141 -9.95 -5.87 -0.05
C ASN A 141 -9.92 -4.52 -0.74
N PHE A 142 -9.27 -4.40 -1.89
CA PHE A 142 -9.22 -3.17 -2.68
C PHE A 142 -10.62 -2.71 -3.08
N GLU A 143 -11.44 -3.61 -3.65
CA GLU A 143 -12.85 -3.36 -3.96
C GLU A 143 -13.61 -2.81 -2.74
N LYS A 144 -13.47 -3.47 -1.58
CA LYS A 144 -14.18 -3.10 -0.34
C LYS A 144 -13.79 -1.75 0.25
N ILE A 145 -12.56 -1.29 0.01
CA ILE A 145 -12.08 -0.03 0.60
C ILE A 145 -12.19 1.14 -0.36
N LEU A 146 -12.41 0.91 -1.66
CA LEU A 146 -12.30 1.93 -2.69
C LEU A 146 -13.12 3.18 -2.35
N GLU A 147 -14.38 3.00 -1.97
CA GLU A 147 -15.32 4.07 -1.61
C GLU A 147 -14.98 4.81 -0.31
N LYS A 148 -14.10 4.25 0.53
CA LYS A 148 -13.68 4.88 1.78
C LYS A 148 -12.71 6.03 1.54
N PHE A 149 -12.03 6.06 0.39
CA PHE A 149 -10.98 7.03 0.08
C PHE A 149 -11.52 8.29 -0.61
N ASP A 150 -10.92 9.43 -0.30
CA ASP A 150 -11.26 10.70 -0.94
C ASP A 150 -10.55 10.83 -2.30
N ASN A 151 -9.30 10.40 -2.36
CA ASN A 151 -8.49 10.38 -3.57
C ASN A 151 -7.99 8.96 -3.83
N VAL A 152 -8.09 8.51 -5.08
CA VAL A 152 -7.60 7.19 -5.49
C VAL A 152 -6.82 7.33 -6.78
N VAL A 153 -5.67 6.67 -6.85
CA VAL A 153 -4.99 6.40 -8.11
C VAL A 153 -4.67 4.93 -8.18
N VAL A 154 -5.13 4.28 -9.25
CA VAL A 154 -4.85 2.87 -9.52
C VAL A 154 -3.87 2.78 -10.67
N TYR A 155 -2.82 2.01 -10.47
CA TYR A 155 -1.81 1.72 -11.47
C TYR A 155 -1.81 0.24 -11.82
N ASP A 156 -1.76 -0.06 -13.12
CA ASP A 156 -1.15 -1.31 -13.58
C ASP A 156 0.36 -1.12 -13.66
N ASN A 157 1.10 -2.09 -13.16
CA ASN A 157 2.54 -2.14 -13.32
C ASN A 157 3.01 -3.51 -13.83
N SER A 158 2.25 -4.11 -14.74
CA SER A 158 2.61 -5.41 -15.35
C SER A 158 3.88 -5.29 -16.18
N VAL A 159 3.96 -4.24 -17.01
CA VAL A 159 5.15 -3.92 -17.83
C VAL A 159 5.81 -2.62 -17.35
N ARG A 160 5.00 -1.57 -17.18
CA ARG A 160 5.40 -0.24 -16.70
C ARG A 160 4.22 0.40 -15.97
N PHE A 161 4.48 1.40 -15.13
CA PHE A 161 3.42 2.15 -14.48
C PHE A 161 2.48 2.80 -15.50
N ARG A 162 1.22 2.39 -15.47
CA ARG A 162 0.13 2.89 -16.29
C ARG A 162 -1.04 3.21 -15.37
N THR A 163 -1.50 4.46 -15.37
CA THR A 163 -2.67 4.87 -14.58
C THR A 163 -3.96 4.33 -15.23
N LEU A 164 -4.70 3.52 -14.49
CA LEU A 164 -5.99 2.96 -14.88
C LEU A 164 -7.17 3.81 -14.41
N LEU A 165 -7.15 4.23 -13.15
CA LEU A 165 -8.22 4.98 -12.51
C LEU A 165 -7.63 6.15 -11.73
N ARG A 166 -8.30 7.31 -11.81
CA ARG A 166 -8.01 8.47 -10.97
C ARG A 166 -9.30 9.07 -10.44
N ILE A 167 -9.43 9.11 -9.12
CA ILE A 167 -10.50 9.76 -8.38
C ILE A 167 -9.89 10.89 -7.56
N ILE A 168 -10.47 12.09 -7.64
CA ILE A 168 -10.08 13.25 -6.83
C ILE A 168 -11.33 13.80 -6.14
N ASP A 169 -11.26 13.96 -4.82
CA ASP A 169 -12.38 14.42 -3.99
C ASP A 169 -13.68 13.66 -4.31
N LYS A 170 -13.55 12.33 -4.40
CA LYS A 170 -14.60 11.35 -4.73
C LYS A 170 -15.22 11.49 -6.13
N LYS A 171 -14.63 12.31 -7.00
CA LYS A 171 -15.04 12.44 -8.40
C LYS A 171 -14.10 11.67 -9.30
N VAL A 172 -14.65 10.83 -10.17
CA VAL A 172 -13.89 10.15 -11.21
C VAL A 172 -13.37 11.19 -12.19
N ILE A 173 -12.04 11.26 -12.32
CA ILE A 173 -11.34 12.16 -13.24
C ILE A 173 -10.85 11.42 -14.47
N LYS A 174 -10.50 10.14 -14.32
CA LYS A 174 -10.02 9.29 -15.40
C LYS A 174 -10.36 7.84 -15.14
N ILE A 175 -10.82 7.16 -16.18
CA ILE A 175 -10.82 5.71 -16.33
C ILE A 175 -10.12 5.41 -17.65
N SER A 176 -9.30 4.37 -17.70
CA SER A 176 -8.65 3.87 -18.92
C SER A 176 -9.67 3.09 -19.75
N ASP A 177 -9.71 3.32 -21.07
CA ASP A 177 -10.65 2.65 -21.97
C ASP A 177 -10.36 1.15 -22.13
N ASP A 178 -9.10 0.77 -21.99
CA ASP A 178 -8.62 -0.62 -21.95
C ASP A 178 -8.26 -0.93 -20.49
N LEU A 179 -9.03 -1.78 -19.80
CA LEU A 179 -8.71 -2.20 -18.44
C LEU A 179 -8.08 -3.60 -18.48
N PRO A 180 -7.02 -3.86 -17.71
CA PRO A 180 -6.51 -5.22 -17.61
C PRO A 180 -7.52 -6.10 -16.86
N GLU A 181 -7.56 -7.39 -17.20
CA GLU A 181 -8.50 -8.38 -16.65
C GLU A 181 -8.56 -8.37 -15.11
N TRP A 182 -7.41 -8.23 -14.43
CA TRP A 182 -7.37 -8.18 -12.96
C TRP A 182 -8.19 -7.01 -12.39
N MET A 183 -8.26 -5.88 -13.10
CA MET A 183 -8.99 -4.70 -12.67
C MET A 183 -10.48 -4.83 -13.03
N GLU A 184 -10.79 -5.32 -14.23
CA GLU A 184 -12.17 -5.58 -14.67
C GLU A 184 -12.88 -6.54 -13.71
N ASN A 185 -12.19 -7.61 -13.30
CA ASN A 185 -12.75 -8.60 -12.37
C ASN A 185 -12.87 -8.09 -10.92
N THR A 186 -12.26 -6.95 -10.58
CA THR A 186 -12.23 -6.41 -9.20
C THR A 186 -13.21 -5.27 -8.99
N ILE A 187 -13.56 -4.51 -10.02
CA ILE A 187 -14.51 -3.40 -9.94
C ILE A 187 -15.75 -3.79 -10.76
N ASN A 188 -16.65 -4.52 -10.11
CA ASN A 188 -18.00 -4.80 -10.64
C ASN A 188 -18.96 -3.67 -10.30
#